data_AF-A0A9P8YL36-F1
#
_entry.id   AF-A0A9P8YL36-F1
#
_cell.length_a   1.000
_cell.length_b   1.000
_cell.length_c   1.000
_cell.angle_alpha   90.00
_cell.angle_beta   90.00
_cell.angle_gamma   90.00
#
_symmetry.space_group_name_H-M   'P 1'
#
loop_
_entity.id
_entity.type
_entity.pdbx_description
1 polymer ?
#
loop_
_entity_poly.entity_id
_entity_poly.type
_entity_poly.pdbx_seq_one_letter_code
_entity_poly.pdbx_strand_id
1 'polypeptide(L)' 'MSLPKRTLSKNGPEVSPHGFGLMGMSSYYGPAMEDKDAFALLDRAIELGCTFWDTR' A
#
# COMPACT_ATOMS: atom_id res chain seq x y z
N MET A 1 11.16 -5.19 -10.67
CA MET A 1 11.33 -3.86 -11.30
C MET A 1 10.75 -2.83 -10.35
N SER A 2 11.51 -1.80 -9.99
CA SER A 2 11.04 -0.78 -9.02
C SER A 2 10.18 0.27 -9.74
N LEU A 3 9.06 0.68 -9.11
CA LEU A 3 8.18 1.71 -9.66
C LEU A 3 8.84 3.10 -9.59
N PRO A 4 8.64 3.96 -10.61
CA PRO A 4 9.19 5.32 -10.60
C PRO A 4 8.51 6.17 -9.54
N LYS A 5 9.28 6.74 -8.61
CA LYS A 5 8.75 7.57 -7.52
C LYS A 5 8.31 8.96 -8.01
N ARG A 6 7.37 9.57 -7.29
CA ARG A 6 6.86 10.93 -7.55
C ARG A 6 6.81 11.73 -6.25
N THR A 7 7.12 13.02 -6.33
CA THR A 7 6.99 13.94 -5.19
C THR A 7 5.51 14.24 -4.94
N LEU A 8 5.03 13.96 -3.73
CA LEU A 8 3.67 14.28 -3.33
C LEU A 8 3.59 15.78 -2.95
N SER A 9 3.10 16.62 -3.85
CA SER A 9 3.01 18.09 -3.64
C SER A 9 4.37 18.82 -3.62
N LYS A 10 4.32 20.15 -3.43
CA LYS A 10 5.52 21.00 -3.33
C LYS A 10 6.27 20.67 -2.04
N ASN A 11 7.46 20.07 -2.17
CA ASN A 11 8.35 19.64 -1.08
C ASN A 11 7.84 18.46 -0.22
N GLY A 12 6.93 17.63 -0.73
CA GLY A 12 6.52 16.43 0.00
C GLY A 12 7.40 15.21 -0.27
N PRO A 13 7.06 14.06 0.32
CA PRO A 13 7.84 12.84 0.18
C PRO A 13 7.79 12.27 -1.24
N GLU A 14 8.84 11.53 -1.61
CA GLU A 14 8.83 10.70 -2.81
C GLU A 14 8.09 9.39 -2.55
N VAL A 15 6.98 9.19 -3.25
CA VAL A 15 6.07 8.05 -3.07
C VAL A 15 5.95 7.23 -4.35
N SER A 16 5.47 5.99 -4.24
CA SER A 16 5.09 5.21 -5.42
C SER A 16 3.95 5.92 -6.17
N PRO A 17 3.89 5.82 -7.52
CA PRO A 17 2.92 6.56 -8.31
C PRO A 17 1.50 6.01 -8.12
N HIS A 18 1.38 4.75 -7.68
CA HIS A 18 0.15 4.12 -7.26
C HIS A 18 0.07 4.11 -5.73
N GLY A 19 -1.08 4.51 -5.20
CA GLY A 19 -1.45 4.28 -3.80
C GLY A 19 -2.07 2.90 -3.64
N PHE A 20 -1.78 2.24 -2.52
CA PHE A 20 -2.31 0.92 -2.18
C PHE A 20 -3.28 1.05 -1.00
N GLY A 21 -4.57 0.86 -1.26
CA GLY A 21 -5.61 0.99 -0.25
C GLY A 21 -5.74 -0.26 0.63
N LEU A 22 -5.70 -0.08 1.95
CA LEU A 22 -5.74 -1.16 2.94
C LEU A 22 -7.16 -1.46 3.47
N MET A 23 -8.18 -0.72 3.01
CA MET A 23 -9.55 -0.88 3.51
C MET A 23 -10.12 -2.30 3.37
N GLY A 24 -9.71 -3.05 2.34
CA GLY A 24 -10.14 -4.44 2.12
C GLY A 24 -9.50 -5.46 3.08
N MET A 25 -8.49 -5.06 3.85
CA MET A 25 -7.92 -5.89 4.92
C MET A 25 -8.72 -5.75 6.23
N SER A 26 -9.46 -4.66 6.38
CA SER A 26 -10.25 -4.35 7.57
C SER A 26 -11.65 -4.97 7.50
N SER A 27 -12.33 -5.04 8.64
CA SER A 27 -13.71 -5.54 8.72
C SER A 27 -14.76 -4.62 8.06
N TYR A 28 -14.34 -3.56 7.36
CA TYR A 28 -15.24 -2.55 6.79
C TYR A 28 -16.08 -3.09 5.61
N TYR A 29 -15.52 -4.01 4.83
CA TYR A 29 -16.18 -4.59 3.65
C TYR A 29 -16.52 -6.09 3.79
N GLY A 30 -16.36 -6.66 4.98
CA GLY A 30 -16.54 -8.09 5.23
C GLY A 30 -15.76 -8.55 6.45
N PRO A 31 -15.53 -9.85 6.64
CA PRO A 31 -14.57 -10.36 7.61
C PRO A 31 -13.18 -9.76 7.36
N ALA A 32 -12.48 -9.37 8.43
CA ALA A 32 -11.09 -8.95 8.32
C ALA A 32 -10.23 -10.06 7.70
N MET A 33 -9.23 -9.66 6.93
CA MET A 33 -8.23 -10.59 6.42
C MET A 33 -7.42 -11.16 7.59
N GLU A 34 -7.04 -12.44 7.53
CA GLU A 34 -6.12 -12.99 8.52
C GLU A 34 -4.76 -12.30 8.43
N ASP A 35 -4.14 -12.02 9.59
CA ASP A 35 -2.87 -11.28 9.68
C ASP A 35 -1.78 -11.86 8.77
N LYS A 36 -1.70 -13.19 8.67
CA LYS A 36 -0.72 -13.88 7.83
C LYS A 36 -0.87 -13.52 6.35
N ASP A 37 -2.10 -13.46 5.85
CA ASP A 37 -2.39 -13.13 4.46
C ASP A 37 -2.19 -11.63 4.21
N ALA A 38 -2.55 -10.79 5.20
CA ALA A 38 -2.30 -9.36 5.14
C ALA A 38 -0.80 -9.04 5.05
N PHE A 39 0.03 -9.67 5.88
CA PHE A 39 1.48 -9.50 5.81
C PHE A 39 2.06 -9.98 4.48
N ALA A 40 1.65 -11.15 3.99
CA ALA A 40 2.09 -11.65 2.69
C ALA A 40 1.74 -10.70 1.53
N LEU A 41 0.56 -10.06 1.59
CA LEU A 41 0.14 -9.07 0.60
C LEU A 41 0.97 -7.79 0.67
N LEU A 42 1.27 -7.30 1.88
CA LEU A 42 2.10 -6.11 2.09
C LEU A 42 3.54 -6.33 1.64
N ASP A 43 4.12 -7.49 1.95
CA ASP A 43 5.45 -7.87 1.46
C ASP A 43 5.49 -7.86 -0.07
N ARG A 44 4.46 -8.43 -0.70
CA ARG A 44 4.34 -8.40 -2.16
C ARG A 44 4.19 -6.99 -2.72
N ALA A 45 3.45 -6.11 -2.05
CA ALA A 45 3.33 -4.71 -2.46
C ALA A 45 4.69 -4.01 -2.42
N ILE A 46 5.51 -4.26 -1.40
CA ILE A 46 6.88 -3.72 -1.29
C ILE A 46 7.78 -4.26 -2.41
N GLU A 47 7.75 -5.56 -2.69
CA GLU A 47 8.53 -6.17 -3.78
C GLU A 47 8.19 -5.56 -5.15
N LEU A 48 6.93 -5.17 -5.35
CA LEU A 48 6.45 -4.51 -6.56
C LEU A 48 6.76 -3.01 -6.58
N GLY A 49 7.34 -2.45 -5.51
CA GLY A 49 7.64 -1.02 -5.39
C GLY A 49 6.45 -0.15 -5.01
N CYS A 50 5.33 -0.73 -4.57
CA CYS A 50 4.17 -0.03 -4.04
C CYS A 50 4.38 0.28 -2.55
N THR A 51 4.99 1.43 -2.28
CA THR A 51 5.35 1.87 -0.92
C THR A 51 4.48 3.01 -0.40
N PHE A 52 3.45 3.42 -1.15
CA PHE A 52 2.48 4.42 -0.72
C PHE A 52 1.19 3.73 -0.31
N TRP A 53 0.97 3.60 1.00
CA TRP A 53 -0.18 2.90 1.55
C TRP A 53 -1.20 3.90 2.08
N ASP A 54 -2.46 3.66 1.75
CA ASP A 54 -3.61 4.45 2.16
C ASP A 54 -4.48 3.66 3.13
N THR A 55 -4.74 4.24 4.28
CA THR A 55 -5.63 3.72 5.33
C THR A 55 -6.44 4.86 5.91
N ARG A 56 -7.59 4.54 6.50
CA ARG A 56 -8.36 5.48 7.33
C ARG A 56 -7.88 5.48 8.77
#